data_AF-A0AAJ1FZ48-F1
#
_entry.id   AF-A0AAJ1FZ48-F1
#
_cell.length_a   1.000
_cell.length_b   1.000
_cell.length_c   1.000
_cell.angle_alpha   90.00
_cell.angle_beta   90.00
_cell.angle_gamma   90.00
#
_symmetry.space_group_name_H-M   'P 1'
#
loop_
_entity.id
_entity.type
_entity.pdbx_description
1 polymer ?
#
loop_
_entity_poly.entity_id
_entity_poly.type
_entity_poly.pdbx_seq_one_letter_code
_entity_poly.pdbx_strand_id
1 'polypeptide(L)'
;MSIRLQKSIKVTKGVRVNVSKSGIGISVGPKGAKFSIGPRGVYTHVGIPGTGISSRQKISGLNNKNSKSRSCSNNNKREHFLDITISIDDESGKESVTVSENGAVINNESIIRKIKKSPNYISKLDSIRKKTLVEVNAKTEMLLKIHKNCFEMTDWEKVSQSVKDTKPKKYEVKQFPNKKPDKKKYLADLEAEAKRNVKGFFGLNKKRENYVKSNLDLRYLGDVKKWEQSKNDFEKKEKELELLKNKYYQEKYDLWLDEMNKLLNPNCKYIDDRLEDLFNEIKLPIDCSISFQVREQGKQILTDVDLPEIEDFPNKKAKQLSSGKISIKEKTLKEKKKDYFTSILSISLYVASIAFSSAPTINEVIVSGYTQRLNKALGTVEDQYVYSIKFDKGQFSKINFSNIDPIETIKYFNHKLDITKSFDLKTIVPFE
;
A
#
# COMPACT_ATOMS: atom_id res chain seq x y z
N MET A 1 26.93 32.16 7.42
CA MET A 1 26.60 30.74 7.68
C MET A 1 25.24 30.44 7.06
N SER A 2 25.14 29.54 6.08
CA SER A 2 23.85 29.21 5.47
C SER A 2 23.13 28.15 6.31
N ILE A 3 21.92 28.46 6.78
CA ILE A 3 21.05 27.49 7.47
C ILE A 3 20.60 26.46 6.43
N ARG A 4 20.98 25.19 6.63
CA ARG A 4 20.58 24.08 5.75
C ARG A 4 19.32 23.43 6.31
N LEU A 5 18.19 23.66 5.65
CA LEU A 5 16.92 22.98 5.94
C LEU A 5 16.90 21.59 5.28
N GLN A 6 16.85 20.54 6.10
CA GLN A 6 16.59 19.18 5.66
C GLN A 6 15.61 18.51 6.65
N LYS A 7 14.56 17.86 6.14
CA LYS A 7 13.59 17.11 6.94
C LYS A 7 13.66 15.64 6.55
N SER A 8 13.89 14.75 7.52
CA SER A 8 13.90 13.29 7.30
C SER A 8 12.67 12.67 7.96
N ILE A 9 11.80 12.09 7.16
CA ILE A 9 10.53 11.50 7.58
C ILE A 9 10.64 9.98 7.46
N LYS A 10 10.34 9.25 8.54
CA LYS A 10 10.28 7.78 8.52
C LYS A 10 8.91 7.36 8.00
N VAL A 11 8.87 6.59 6.92
CA VAL A 11 7.61 6.12 6.32
C VAL A 11 7.29 4.72 6.84
N THR A 12 8.27 3.81 6.84
CA THR A 12 8.13 2.45 7.38
C THR A 12 9.46 1.97 7.99
N LYS A 13 9.53 0.73 8.52
CA LYS A 13 10.77 0.16 9.04
C LYS A 13 11.77 -0.06 7.90
N GLY A 14 12.84 0.73 7.87
CA GLY A 14 13.91 0.64 6.87
C GLY A 14 13.76 1.60 5.68
N VAL A 15 12.69 2.39 5.60
CA VAL A 15 12.48 3.40 4.54
C VAL A 15 12.32 4.79 5.13
N ARG A 16 13.09 5.75 4.62
CA ARG A 16 13.02 7.17 5.00
C ARG A 16 13.00 8.06 3.76
N VAL A 17 12.23 9.13 3.84
CA VAL A 17 12.20 10.19 2.82
C VAL A 17 12.88 11.43 3.39
N ASN A 18 13.85 11.97 2.66
CA ASN A 18 14.58 13.18 3.00
C ASN A 18 14.16 14.29 2.03
N VAL A 19 13.61 15.37 2.57
CA VAL A 19 13.24 16.57 1.82
C VAL A 19 14.29 17.64 2.09
N SER A 20 14.84 18.22 1.02
CA SER A 20 15.89 19.24 1.08
C SER A 20 15.68 20.31 0.01
N LYS A 21 16.37 21.44 0.10
CA LYS A 21 16.36 22.48 -0.96
C LYS A 21 16.72 21.95 -2.36
N SER A 22 17.52 20.88 -2.43
CA SER A 22 17.89 20.24 -3.70
C SER A 22 16.85 19.26 -4.25
N GLY A 23 15.78 18.97 -3.51
CA GLY A 23 14.75 18.00 -3.88
C GLY A 23 14.58 16.86 -2.87
N ILE A 24 13.70 15.93 -3.23
CA ILE A 24 13.29 14.76 -2.43
C ILE A 24 14.23 13.59 -2.70
N GLY A 25 14.69 12.92 -1.64
CA GLY A 25 15.48 11.70 -1.72
C GLY A 25 14.94 10.59 -0.82
N ILE A 26 15.06 9.34 -1.25
CA ILE A 26 14.59 8.15 -0.53
C ILE A 26 15.79 7.37 -0.02
N SER A 27 15.72 6.84 1.21
CA SER A 27 16.73 5.94 1.77
C SER A 27 16.09 4.62 2.19
N VAL A 28 16.64 3.51 1.71
CA VAL A 28 16.13 2.14 1.91
C VAL A 28 17.25 1.27 2.49
N GLY A 29 17.00 0.63 3.64
CA GLY A 29 17.87 -0.40 4.21
C GLY A 29 18.03 -0.33 5.73
N PRO A 30 18.55 -1.40 6.35
CA PRO A 30 18.82 -1.47 7.78
C PRO A 30 19.94 -0.50 8.23
N LYS A 31 20.05 -0.28 9.55
CA LYS A 31 21.15 0.51 10.12
C LYS A 31 22.48 -0.16 9.77
N GLY A 32 23.39 0.58 9.13
CA GLY A 32 24.71 0.09 8.74
C GLY A 32 24.81 -0.42 7.30
N ALA A 33 23.70 -0.61 6.58
CA ALA A 33 23.69 -0.96 5.15
C ALA A 33 22.46 -0.35 4.49
N LYS A 34 22.55 0.91 4.05
CA LYS A 34 21.42 1.63 3.44
C LYS A 34 21.79 2.18 2.07
N PHE A 35 20.83 2.11 1.15
CA PHE A 35 20.87 2.75 -0.15
C PHE A 35 20.10 4.06 -0.07
N SER A 36 20.60 5.11 -0.73
CA SER A 36 19.92 6.40 -0.81
C SER A 36 19.90 6.91 -2.23
N ILE A 37 18.72 7.29 -2.70
CA ILE A 37 18.45 7.81 -4.03
C ILE A 37 18.00 9.25 -3.85
N GLY A 38 18.58 10.20 -4.58
CA GLY A 38 18.15 11.59 -4.50
C GLY A 38 18.69 12.44 -5.64
N PRO A 39 18.39 13.75 -5.62
CA PRO A 39 18.71 14.68 -6.70
C PRO A 39 20.22 14.85 -6.96
N ARG A 40 21.07 14.47 -6.00
CA ARG A 40 22.55 14.47 -6.14
C ARG A 40 23.14 13.13 -6.59
N GLY A 41 22.30 12.12 -6.81
CA GLY A 41 22.69 10.79 -7.23
C GLY A 41 22.34 9.68 -6.23
N VAL A 42 22.76 8.47 -6.57
CA VAL A 42 22.57 7.26 -5.77
C VAL A 42 23.82 6.99 -4.93
N TYR A 43 23.61 6.71 -3.64
CA TYR A 43 24.69 6.42 -2.71
C TYR A 43 24.40 5.15 -1.90
N THR A 44 25.39 4.27 -1.78
CA THR A 44 25.43 3.23 -0.76
C THR A 44 26.08 3.77 0.50
N HIS A 45 25.58 3.34 1.65
CA HIS A 45 26.19 3.59 2.94
C HIS A 45 26.41 2.24 3.60
N VAL A 46 27.66 1.92 3.90
CA VAL A 46 28.06 0.71 4.62
C VAL A 46 28.81 1.16 5.87
N GLY A 47 28.40 0.72 7.05
CA GLY A 47 29.03 1.13 8.30
C GLY A 47 28.68 0.20 9.43
N ILE A 48 29.60 0.09 10.39
CA ILE A 48 29.41 -0.77 11.55
C ILE A 48 28.60 0.02 12.59
N PRO A 49 27.39 -0.42 12.98
CA PRO A 49 26.56 0.30 13.93
C PRO A 49 27.27 0.45 15.29
N GLY A 50 27.29 1.65 15.85
CA GLY A 50 27.83 1.91 17.19
C GLY A 50 29.34 2.22 17.26
N THR A 51 30.09 2.06 16.16
CA THR A 51 31.55 2.33 16.15
C THR A 51 31.93 3.69 15.57
N GLY A 52 30.97 4.41 14.97
CA GLY A 52 31.21 5.65 14.24
C GLY A 52 31.89 5.46 12.87
N ILE A 53 32.25 4.21 12.51
CA ILE A 53 32.94 3.88 11.26
C ILE A 53 31.89 3.65 10.16
N SER A 54 31.90 4.52 9.14
CA SER A 54 31.03 4.38 7.98
C SER A 54 31.73 4.80 6.69
N SER A 55 31.45 4.09 5.61
CA SER A 55 31.86 4.39 4.24
C SER A 55 30.63 4.67 3.39
N ARG A 56 30.70 5.73 2.59
CA ARG A 56 29.65 6.10 1.65
C ARG A 56 30.23 6.09 0.25
N GLN A 57 29.70 5.24 -0.62
CA GLN A 57 30.10 5.20 -2.02
C GLN A 57 28.97 5.76 -2.90
N LYS A 58 29.34 6.64 -3.83
CA LYS A 58 28.40 7.17 -4.83
C LYS A 58 28.37 6.17 -6.00
N ILE A 59 27.20 5.61 -6.28
CA ILE A 59 27.02 4.62 -7.35
C ILE A 59 26.78 5.33 -8.69
N SER A 60 26.07 6.46 -8.67
CA SER A 60 25.78 7.24 -9.89
C SER A 60 25.38 8.67 -9.56
N GLY A 61 25.66 9.62 -10.47
CA GLY A 61 25.20 11.01 -10.41
C GLY A 61 26.20 11.98 -11.06
N LEU A 62 25.69 13.01 -11.75
CA LEU A 62 26.49 14.02 -12.46
C LEU A 62 27.64 14.55 -11.58
N ASN A 63 28.87 14.44 -12.08
CA ASN A 63 30.06 14.98 -11.43
C ASN A 63 30.31 16.38 -11.99
N ASN A 64 29.95 17.41 -11.23
CA ASN A 64 30.44 18.76 -11.50
C ASN A 64 31.84 18.86 -10.90
N LYS A 65 32.89 18.50 -11.66
CA LYS A 65 34.29 18.61 -11.24
C LYS A 65 34.74 20.06 -11.42
N ASN A 66 34.53 20.86 -10.38
CA ASN A 66 35.31 22.07 -10.13
C ASN A 66 36.31 21.75 -9.01
N SER A 67 37.59 21.51 -9.34
CA SER A 67 38.68 21.61 -8.36
C SER A 67 40.02 21.79 -9.06
N LYS A 68 40.59 22.97 -8.82
CA LYS A 68 41.95 23.38 -9.12
C LYS A 68 42.99 22.41 -8.57
N SER A 69 44.11 22.36 -9.31
CA SER A 69 45.41 21.75 -9.07
C SER A 69 45.90 21.66 -7.61
N ARG A 70 46.51 20.53 -7.27
CA ARG A 70 47.89 20.45 -6.76
C ARG A 70 48.51 19.12 -7.21
N SER A 71 49.74 19.23 -7.70
CA SER A 71 50.50 18.22 -8.44
C SER A 71 51.07 17.10 -7.57
N CYS A 72 51.10 15.89 -8.13
CA CYS A 72 52.31 15.07 -8.13
C CYS A 72 52.24 14.07 -9.30
N SER A 73 53.37 13.99 -10.02
CA SER A 73 53.61 13.21 -11.22
C SER A 73 53.38 11.71 -10.97
N ASN A 74 52.57 11.07 -11.81
CA ASN A 74 52.74 9.64 -12.08
C ASN A 74 52.24 9.31 -13.49
N ASN A 75 53.14 8.78 -14.31
CA ASN A 75 52.85 8.23 -15.62
C ASN A 75 51.94 7.01 -15.46
N ASN A 76 50.63 7.20 -15.68
CA ASN A 76 49.70 6.09 -15.86
C ASN A 76 48.76 6.42 -17.01
N LYS A 77 48.61 5.46 -17.92
CA LYS A 77 47.68 5.45 -19.06
C LYS A 77 46.40 6.20 -18.68
N ARG A 78 46.17 7.36 -19.30
CA ARG A 78 44.92 8.11 -19.14
C ARG A 78 43.81 7.24 -19.71
N GLU A 79 43.04 6.61 -18.84
CA GLU A 79 41.74 6.07 -19.22
C GLU A 79 40.86 7.26 -19.59
N HIS A 80 40.67 7.44 -20.89
CA HIS A 80 39.75 8.44 -21.43
C HIS A 80 38.32 7.99 -21.09
N PHE A 81 37.72 8.59 -20.06
CA PHE A 81 36.30 8.38 -19.74
C PHE A 81 35.44 9.16 -20.74
N LEU A 82 34.87 8.45 -21.70
CA LEU A 82 33.86 8.96 -22.63
C LEU A 82 32.49 8.89 -21.97
N ASP A 83 31.88 10.05 -21.72
CA ASP A 83 30.50 10.16 -21.24
C ASP A 83 29.55 10.13 -22.45
N ILE A 84 28.73 9.08 -22.53
CA ILE A 84 27.75 8.88 -23.61
C ILE A 84 26.36 9.20 -23.09
N THR A 85 25.77 10.27 -23.61
CA THR A 85 24.38 10.65 -23.36
C THR A 85 23.55 10.35 -24.59
N ILE A 86 22.50 9.56 -24.40
CA ILE A 86 21.54 9.18 -25.43
C ILE A 86 20.21 9.78 -25.00
N SER A 87 19.58 10.56 -25.87
CA SER A 87 18.22 11.06 -25.66
C SER A 87 17.37 10.75 -26.88
N ILE A 88 16.07 10.59 -26.65
CA ILE A 88 15.07 10.46 -27.71
C ILE A 88 14.23 11.72 -27.64
N ASP A 89 14.05 12.39 -28.77
CA ASP A 89 13.17 13.55 -28.87
C ASP A 89 11.70 13.12 -28.72
N ASP A 90 11.00 13.75 -27.78
CA ASP A 90 9.60 13.46 -27.43
C ASP A 90 8.60 13.88 -28.52
N GLU A 91 9.04 14.68 -29.50
CA GLU A 91 8.23 15.11 -30.64
C GLU A 91 8.40 14.20 -31.85
N SER A 92 9.65 13.94 -32.27
CA SER A 92 9.92 13.21 -33.50
C SER A 92 10.34 11.75 -33.31
N GLY A 93 10.61 11.32 -32.07
CA GLY A 93 11.21 10.02 -31.78
C GLY A 93 12.65 9.89 -32.28
N LYS A 94 13.30 11.00 -32.67
CA LYS A 94 14.68 10.98 -33.17
C LYS A 94 15.65 10.74 -32.02
N GLU A 95 16.49 9.71 -32.20
CA GLU A 95 17.58 9.39 -31.29
C GLU A 95 18.74 10.35 -31.51
N SER A 96 19.07 11.13 -30.49
CA SER A 96 20.27 11.96 -30.46
C SER A 96 21.31 11.32 -29.54
N VAL A 97 22.55 11.30 -30.01
CA VAL A 97 23.69 10.73 -29.28
C VAL A 97 24.72 11.82 -29.13
N THR A 98 24.95 12.24 -27.91
CA THR A 98 26.03 13.16 -27.56
C THR A 98 27.12 12.37 -26.85
N VAL A 99 28.32 12.40 -27.42
CA VAL A 99 29.51 11.81 -26.82
C VAL A 99 30.36 12.97 -26.34
N SER A 100 30.63 13.03 -25.04
CA SER A 100 31.48 14.06 -24.44
C SER A 100 32.69 13.43 -23.77
N GLU A 101 33.83 14.11 -23.86
CA GLU A 101 35.04 13.76 -23.13
C GLU A 101 35.44 14.97 -22.30
N ASN A 102 35.50 14.80 -20.97
CA ASN A 102 35.79 15.89 -20.03
C ASN A 102 34.91 17.16 -20.21
N GLY A 103 33.65 16.98 -20.63
CA GLY A 103 32.68 18.06 -20.84
C GLY A 103 32.72 18.72 -22.23
N ALA A 104 33.68 18.35 -23.10
CA ALA A 104 33.72 18.80 -24.49
C ALA A 104 33.02 17.77 -25.42
N VAL A 105 32.14 18.24 -26.30
CA VAL A 105 31.41 17.38 -27.25
C VAL A 105 32.37 16.89 -28.33
N ILE A 106 32.45 15.57 -28.51
CA ILE A 106 33.23 14.93 -29.56
C ILE A 106 32.36 14.82 -30.81
N ASN A 107 32.70 15.58 -31.85
CA ASN A 107 32.02 15.53 -33.15
C ASN A 107 32.69 14.56 -34.14
N ASN A 108 33.69 13.78 -33.71
CA ASN A 108 34.43 12.86 -34.58
C ASN A 108 33.58 11.62 -34.92
N GLU A 109 33.17 11.51 -36.18
CA GLU A 109 32.24 10.49 -36.66
C GLU A 109 32.77 9.06 -36.55
N SER A 110 34.09 8.87 -36.69
CA SER A 110 34.75 7.55 -36.60
C SER A 110 34.67 6.97 -35.19
N ILE A 111 34.82 7.83 -34.17
CA ILE A 111 34.73 7.46 -32.76
C ILE A 111 33.27 7.15 -32.42
N ILE A 112 32.33 7.99 -32.89
CA ILE A 112 30.89 7.79 -32.72
C ILE A 112 30.44 6.44 -33.32
N ARG A 113 30.93 6.06 -34.52
CA ARG A 113 30.61 4.77 -35.15
C ARG A 113 31.12 3.57 -34.32
N LYS A 114 32.33 3.65 -33.76
CA LYS A 114 32.87 2.59 -32.87
C LYS A 114 32.05 2.45 -31.59
N ILE A 115 31.66 3.58 -30.99
CA ILE A 115 30.82 3.62 -29.80
C ILE A 115 29.43 3.03 -30.08
N LYS A 116 28.81 3.39 -31.22
CA LYS A 116 27.49 2.86 -31.61
C LYS A 116 27.46 1.34 -31.81
N LYS A 117 28.61 0.71 -32.10
CA LYS A 117 28.74 -0.75 -32.22
C LYS A 117 29.06 -1.45 -30.89
N SER A 118 29.32 -0.70 -29.82
CA SER A 118 29.63 -1.26 -28.50
C SER A 118 28.39 -1.95 -27.88
N PRO A 119 28.51 -3.14 -27.29
CA PRO A 119 27.40 -3.81 -26.59
C PRO A 119 26.76 -2.96 -25.50
N ASN A 120 27.57 -2.16 -24.79
CA ASN A 120 27.11 -1.27 -23.72
C ASN A 120 26.25 -0.12 -24.25
N TYR A 121 26.56 0.37 -25.46
CA TYR A 121 25.75 1.40 -26.11
C TYR A 121 24.40 0.82 -26.55
N ILE A 122 24.41 -0.38 -27.15
CA ILE A 122 23.20 -1.04 -27.65
C ILE A 122 22.23 -1.33 -26.50
N SER A 123 22.70 -1.92 -25.40
CA SER A 123 21.86 -2.22 -24.24
C SER A 123 21.30 -0.95 -23.58
N LYS A 124 22.11 0.11 -23.46
CA LYS A 124 21.67 1.41 -22.94
C LYS A 124 20.60 2.04 -23.85
N LEU A 125 20.82 2.04 -25.17
CA LEU A 125 19.86 2.53 -26.16
C LEU A 125 18.54 1.77 -26.07
N ASP A 126 18.58 0.44 -25.97
CA ASP A 126 17.38 -0.38 -25.85
C ASP A 126 16.62 -0.12 -24.55
N SER A 127 17.32 0.10 -23.43
CA SER A 127 16.67 0.49 -22.18
C SER A 127 15.95 1.84 -22.29
N ILE A 128 16.55 2.82 -22.98
CA ILE A 128 15.96 4.14 -23.20
C ILE A 128 14.76 4.05 -24.13
N ARG A 129 14.86 3.27 -25.21
CA ARG A 129 13.74 3.00 -26.13
C ARG A 129 12.55 2.38 -25.40
N LYS A 130 12.78 1.35 -24.59
CA LYS A 130 11.74 0.72 -23.76
C LYS A 130 11.12 1.72 -22.78
N LYS A 131 11.95 2.52 -22.12
CA LYS A 131 11.48 3.54 -21.18
C LYS A 131 10.61 4.59 -21.87
N THR A 132 11.06 5.12 -23.00
CA THR A 132 10.33 6.13 -23.79
C THR A 132 9.00 5.58 -24.31
N LEU A 133 8.98 4.33 -24.79
CA LEU A 133 7.76 3.65 -25.21
C LEU A 133 6.72 3.58 -24.08
N VAL A 134 7.17 3.20 -22.88
CA VAL A 134 6.30 3.12 -21.70
C VAL A 134 5.83 4.51 -21.28
N GLU A 135 6.73 5.49 -21.18
CA GLU A 135 6.38 6.84 -20.72
C GLU A 135 5.35 7.52 -21.63
N VAL A 136 5.51 7.45 -22.96
CA VAL A 136 4.57 8.06 -23.90
C VAL A 136 3.18 7.42 -23.83
N ASN A 137 3.11 6.10 -23.63
CA ASN A 137 1.83 5.37 -23.60
C ASN A 137 1.24 5.25 -22.18
N ALA A 138 2.00 5.51 -21.12
CA ALA A 138 1.61 5.24 -19.73
C ALA A 138 0.29 5.91 -19.34
N LYS A 139 0.14 7.22 -19.63
CA LYS A 139 -1.12 7.93 -19.32
C LYS A 139 -2.30 7.33 -20.08
N THR A 140 -2.12 6.96 -21.36
CA THR A 140 -3.18 6.31 -22.14
C THR A 140 -3.56 4.96 -21.53
N GLU A 141 -2.57 4.13 -21.21
CA GLU A 141 -2.84 2.82 -20.61
C GLU A 141 -3.53 2.91 -19.25
N MET A 142 -3.14 3.89 -18.42
CA MET A 142 -3.77 4.11 -17.12
C MET A 142 -5.25 4.49 -17.29
N LEU A 143 -5.58 5.39 -18.21
CA LEU A 143 -6.96 5.81 -18.48
C LEU A 143 -7.81 4.69 -19.08
N LEU A 144 -7.25 3.86 -19.97
CA LEU A 144 -7.97 2.74 -20.59
C LEU A 144 -8.20 1.56 -19.63
N LYS A 145 -7.44 1.48 -18.54
CA LYS A 145 -7.43 0.36 -17.60
C LYS A 145 -7.98 0.74 -16.22
N ILE A 146 -8.75 1.82 -16.09
CA ILE A 146 -9.36 2.24 -14.81
C ILE A 146 -10.20 1.11 -14.20
N HIS A 147 -10.93 0.35 -15.02
CA HIS A 147 -11.72 -0.81 -14.59
C HIS A 147 -10.89 -1.92 -13.92
N LYS A 148 -9.56 -1.96 -14.10
CA LYS A 148 -8.70 -2.93 -13.40
C LYS A 148 -8.54 -2.62 -11.92
N ASN A 149 -8.90 -1.40 -11.51
CA ASN A 149 -8.93 -1.00 -10.11
C ASN A 149 -10.29 -1.32 -9.45
N CYS A 150 -11.25 -1.90 -10.17
CA CYS A 150 -12.54 -2.32 -9.60
C CYS A 150 -12.32 -3.20 -8.37
N PHE A 151 -13.10 -2.92 -7.33
CA PHE A 151 -13.06 -3.69 -6.10
C PHE A 151 -13.59 -5.11 -6.36
N GLU A 152 -12.94 -6.11 -5.78
CA GLU A 152 -13.51 -7.44 -5.69
C GLU A 152 -14.78 -7.37 -4.85
N MET A 153 -15.86 -7.98 -5.33
CA MET A 153 -17.12 -7.96 -4.59
C MET A 153 -16.97 -8.72 -3.29
N THR A 154 -17.33 -8.05 -2.20
CA THR A 154 -17.33 -8.65 -0.87
C THR A 154 -18.31 -9.80 -0.83
N ASP A 155 -17.84 -10.96 -0.38
CA ASP A 155 -18.67 -12.13 -0.11
C ASP A 155 -19.42 -11.93 1.20
N TRP A 156 -20.53 -11.20 1.11
CA TRP A 156 -21.35 -10.83 2.26
C TRP A 156 -21.97 -12.02 2.98
N GLU A 157 -22.16 -13.16 2.29
CA GLU A 157 -22.61 -14.40 2.92
C GLU A 157 -21.54 -14.95 3.87
N LYS A 158 -20.28 -15.03 3.42
CA LYS A 158 -19.16 -15.40 4.28
C LYS A 158 -18.96 -14.44 5.44
N VAL A 159 -19.12 -13.13 5.22
CA VAL A 159 -19.05 -12.14 6.30
C VAL A 159 -20.17 -12.37 7.32
N SER A 160 -21.41 -12.54 6.85
CA SER A 160 -22.56 -12.82 7.72
C SER A 160 -22.38 -14.10 8.54
N GLN A 161 -21.86 -15.17 7.93
CA GLN A 161 -21.52 -16.41 8.63
C GLN A 161 -20.42 -16.19 9.68
N SER A 162 -19.35 -15.49 9.31
CA SER A 162 -18.24 -15.18 10.22
C SER A 162 -18.73 -14.39 11.43
N VAL A 163 -19.66 -13.45 11.25
CA VAL A 163 -20.26 -12.67 12.34
C VAL A 163 -21.06 -13.58 13.29
N LYS A 164 -21.87 -14.49 12.75
CA LYS A 164 -22.66 -15.45 13.55
C LYS A 164 -21.78 -16.43 14.34
N ASP A 165 -20.66 -16.85 13.77
CA ASP A 165 -19.78 -17.84 14.38
C ASP A 165 -18.83 -17.23 15.43
N THR A 166 -18.59 -15.92 15.35
CA THR A 166 -17.68 -15.21 16.25
C THR A 166 -18.26 -15.10 17.66
N LYS A 167 -17.48 -15.54 18.65
CA LYS A 167 -17.84 -15.45 20.08
C LYS A 167 -16.91 -14.49 20.82
N PRO A 168 -17.39 -13.85 21.91
CA PRO A 168 -16.56 -13.00 22.74
C PRO A 168 -15.38 -13.79 23.32
N LYS A 169 -14.21 -13.15 23.32
CA LYS A 169 -13.00 -13.71 23.93
C LYS A 169 -13.22 -13.90 25.43
N LYS A 170 -12.69 -15.00 25.98
CA LYS A 170 -12.64 -15.23 27.43
C LYS A 170 -11.22 -15.11 27.96
N TYR A 171 -11.10 -14.64 29.19
CA TYR A 171 -9.85 -14.60 29.93
C TYR A 171 -9.45 -16.00 30.37
N GLU A 172 -8.19 -16.35 30.15
CA GLU A 172 -7.60 -17.60 30.61
C GLU A 172 -7.02 -17.39 32.00
N VAL A 173 -7.68 -17.99 33.00
CA VAL A 173 -7.27 -17.92 34.41
C VAL A 173 -5.90 -18.55 34.58
N LYS A 174 -4.96 -17.82 35.18
CA LYS A 174 -3.62 -18.35 35.43
C LYS A 174 -3.61 -19.23 36.67
N GLN A 175 -2.78 -20.26 36.64
CA GLN A 175 -2.57 -21.13 37.80
C GLN A 175 -1.51 -20.54 38.73
N PHE A 176 -1.66 -20.80 40.04
CA PHE A 176 -0.69 -20.34 41.02
C PHE A 176 0.68 -20.99 40.77
N PRO A 177 1.74 -20.20 40.54
CA PRO A 177 3.01 -20.74 40.05
C PRO A 177 3.81 -21.51 41.10
N ASN A 178 3.60 -21.23 42.39
CA ASN A 178 4.41 -21.79 43.47
C ASN A 178 3.85 -23.13 43.96
N LYS A 179 4.69 -24.16 43.98
CA LYS A 179 4.33 -25.49 44.51
C LYS A 179 4.21 -25.46 46.03
N LYS A 180 3.36 -26.34 46.58
CA LYS A 180 3.18 -26.51 48.02
C LYS A 180 4.51 -26.90 48.70
N PRO A 181 4.85 -26.36 49.88
CA PRO A 181 6.02 -26.78 50.64
C PRO A 181 6.05 -28.30 50.84
N ASP A 182 7.21 -28.91 50.57
CA ASP A 182 7.39 -30.37 50.63
C ASP A 182 7.90 -30.79 52.01
N LYS A 183 7.06 -31.50 52.77
CA LYS A 183 7.37 -31.95 54.14
C LYS A 183 8.65 -32.79 54.21
N LYS A 184 8.98 -33.55 53.16
CA LYS A 184 10.19 -34.40 53.13
C LYS A 184 11.48 -33.58 53.13
N LYS A 185 11.48 -32.42 52.45
CA LYS A 185 12.65 -31.52 52.43
C LYS A 185 12.91 -30.91 53.79
N TYR A 186 11.85 -30.42 54.46
CA TYR A 186 11.96 -29.87 55.81
C TYR A 186 12.48 -30.90 56.83
N LEU A 187 12.05 -32.15 56.68
CA LEU A 187 12.54 -33.26 57.51
C LEU A 187 14.04 -33.48 57.29
N ALA A 188 14.51 -33.54 56.04
CA ALA A 188 15.92 -33.72 55.72
C ALA A 188 16.80 -32.55 56.22
N ASP A 189 16.33 -31.30 56.05
CA ASP A 189 17.04 -30.10 56.51
C ASP A 189 17.15 -30.05 58.04
N LEU A 190 16.06 -30.37 58.75
CA LEU A 190 16.04 -30.40 60.21
C LEU A 190 16.85 -31.56 60.80
N GLU A 191 16.89 -32.72 60.16
CA GLU A 191 17.78 -33.82 60.54
C GLU A 191 19.26 -33.43 60.39
N ALA A 192 19.59 -32.70 59.32
CA ALA A 192 20.94 -32.17 59.12
C ALA A 192 21.30 -31.10 60.16
N GLU A 193 20.38 -30.18 60.48
CA GLU A 193 20.54 -29.19 61.56
C GLU A 193 20.71 -29.86 62.92
N ALA A 194 19.87 -30.85 63.25
CA ALA A 194 19.94 -31.59 64.50
C ALA A 194 21.28 -32.32 64.66
N LYS A 195 21.84 -32.85 63.57
CA LYS A 195 23.17 -33.47 63.55
C LYS A 195 24.30 -32.48 63.86
N ARG A 196 24.19 -31.23 63.38
CA ARG A 196 25.19 -30.17 63.60
C ARG A 196 25.12 -29.55 64.99
N ASN A 197 23.90 -29.29 65.46
CA ASN A 197 23.65 -28.41 66.62
C ASN A 197 23.42 -29.19 67.92
N VAL A 198 22.97 -30.45 67.87
CA VAL A 198 22.74 -31.28 69.08
C VAL A 198 23.91 -32.26 69.25
N LYS A 199 24.74 -32.02 70.28
CA LYS A 199 25.93 -32.82 70.68
C LYS A 199 25.79 -33.33 72.13
N GLY A 200 26.46 -34.43 72.48
CA GLY A 200 26.40 -35.05 73.81
C GLY A 200 26.80 -36.54 73.82
N PHE A 201 26.70 -37.21 74.97
CA PHE A 201 27.11 -38.63 75.12
C PHE A 201 25.97 -39.61 75.46
N PHE A 202 24.88 -39.15 76.08
CA PHE A 202 23.76 -40.02 76.47
C PHE A 202 22.43 -39.57 75.82
N GLY A 203 21.67 -40.52 75.27
CA GLY A 203 20.32 -40.29 74.71
C GLY A 203 20.27 -39.41 73.44
N LEU A 204 21.37 -39.36 72.68
CA LEU A 204 21.57 -38.40 71.59
C LEU A 204 20.54 -38.51 70.46
N ASN A 205 20.19 -39.73 70.06
CA ASN A 205 19.19 -39.98 69.02
C ASN A 205 17.82 -39.44 69.43
N LYS A 206 17.40 -39.72 70.66
CA LYS A 206 16.14 -39.23 71.23
C LYS A 206 16.12 -37.70 71.33
N LYS A 207 17.25 -37.06 71.65
CA LYS A 207 17.38 -35.59 71.66
C LYS A 207 17.28 -34.97 70.27
N ARG A 208 17.88 -35.60 69.24
CA ARG A 208 17.78 -35.15 67.83
C ARG A 208 16.38 -35.34 67.27
N GLU A 209 15.74 -36.48 67.55
CA GLU A 209 14.34 -36.70 67.19
C GLU A 209 13.41 -35.67 67.83
N ASN A 210 13.62 -35.34 69.10
CA ASN A 210 12.85 -34.29 69.79
C ASN A 210 13.09 -32.90 69.18
N TYR A 211 14.33 -32.58 68.78
CA TYR A 211 14.63 -31.32 68.08
C TYR A 211 13.94 -31.24 66.72
N VAL A 212 13.95 -32.32 65.93
CA VAL A 212 13.26 -32.37 64.64
C VAL A 212 11.75 -32.24 64.86
N LYS A 213 11.15 -33.03 65.77
CA LYS A 213 9.71 -32.99 66.05
C LYS A 213 9.23 -31.61 66.51
N SER A 214 9.97 -30.96 67.41
CA SER A 214 9.59 -29.64 67.94
C SER A 214 9.69 -28.51 66.91
N ASN A 215 10.61 -28.60 65.93
CA ASN A 215 10.81 -27.56 64.92
C ASN A 215 10.12 -27.84 63.58
N LEU A 216 9.87 -29.11 63.25
CA LEU A 216 9.27 -29.54 61.98
C LEU A 216 7.88 -28.96 61.84
N ASP A 217 7.02 -29.19 62.83
CA ASP A 217 5.63 -28.72 62.74
C ASP A 217 5.58 -27.19 62.75
N LEU A 218 6.39 -26.50 63.56
CA LEU A 218 6.41 -25.04 63.58
C LEU A 218 6.86 -24.42 62.25
N ARG A 219 7.99 -24.86 61.68
CA ARG A 219 8.52 -24.29 60.42
C ARG A 219 7.69 -24.71 59.21
N TYR A 220 7.32 -25.99 59.12
CA TYR A 220 6.50 -26.51 58.02
C TYR A 220 5.11 -25.88 58.02
N LEU A 221 4.41 -25.86 59.16
CA LEU A 221 3.06 -25.29 59.23
C LEU A 221 3.08 -23.77 58.99
N GLY A 222 4.13 -23.07 59.44
CA GLY A 222 4.32 -21.65 59.16
C GLY A 222 4.43 -21.33 57.67
N ASP A 223 5.26 -22.08 56.94
CA ASP A 223 5.46 -21.88 55.50
C ASP A 223 4.29 -22.40 54.66
N VAL A 224 3.63 -23.49 55.08
CA VAL A 224 2.37 -23.94 54.48
C VAL A 224 1.29 -22.87 54.63
N LYS A 225 1.16 -22.24 55.80
CA LYS A 225 0.20 -21.16 56.03
C LYS A 225 0.47 -19.95 55.14
N LYS A 226 1.74 -19.53 55.00
CA LYS A 226 2.13 -18.45 54.08
C LYS A 226 1.84 -18.79 52.62
N TRP A 227 2.11 -20.03 52.22
CA TRP A 227 1.82 -20.52 50.88
C TRP A 227 0.31 -20.53 50.61
N GLU A 228 -0.51 -21.01 51.56
CA GLU A 228 -1.97 -21.00 51.47
C GLU A 228 -2.53 -19.59 51.36
N GLN A 229 -2.04 -18.64 52.17
CA GLN A 229 -2.40 -17.23 52.07
C GLN A 229 -2.06 -16.66 50.69
N SER A 230 -0.83 -16.87 50.22
CA SER A 230 -0.38 -16.38 48.91
C SER A 230 -1.18 -16.97 47.75
N LYS A 231 -1.52 -18.26 47.86
CA LYS A 231 -2.36 -18.97 46.88
C LYS A 231 -3.78 -18.39 46.86
N ASN A 232 -4.39 -18.20 48.02
CA ASN A 232 -5.74 -17.65 48.13
C ASN A 232 -5.80 -16.21 47.60
N ASP A 233 -4.82 -15.37 47.93
CA ASP A 233 -4.73 -13.99 47.44
C ASP A 233 -4.56 -13.94 45.92
N PHE A 234 -3.74 -14.84 45.37
CA PHE A 234 -3.55 -14.97 43.92
C PHE A 234 -4.85 -15.42 43.24
N GLU A 235 -5.50 -16.48 43.73
CA GLU A 235 -6.76 -16.98 43.17
C GLU A 235 -7.87 -15.94 43.25
N LYS A 236 -7.93 -15.14 44.33
CA LYS A 236 -8.88 -14.03 44.44
C LYS A 236 -8.62 -12.96 43.39
N LYS A 237 -7.35 -12.54 43.22
CA LYS A 237 -6.97 -11.55 42.20
C LYS A 237 -7.22 -12.04 40.78
N GLU A 238 -6.94 -13.31 40.49
CA GLU A 238 -7.20 -13.90 39.17
C GLU A 238 -8.70 -13.96 38.87
N LYS A 239 -9.56 -14.29 39.86
CA LYS A 239 -11.02 -14.21 39.71
C LYS A 239 -11.52 -12.78 39.44
N GLU A 240 -10.99 -11.80 40.16
CA GLU A 240 -11.31 -10.38 39.93
C GLU A 240 -10.89 -9.94 38.52
N LEU A 241 -9.69 -10.34 38.08
CA LEU A 241 -9.19 -10.07 36.73
C LEU A 241 -10.02 -10.78 35.65
N GLU A 242 -10.41 -12.03 35.87
CA GLU A 242 -11.27 -12.78 34.96
C GLU A 242 -12.60 -12.04 34.75
N LEU A 243 -13.26 -11.61 35.83
CA LEU A 243 -14.51 -10.86 35.77
C LEU A 243 -14.34 -9.54 35.01
N LEU A 244 -13.32 -8.76 35.34
CA LEU A 244 -13.04 -7.47 34.69
C LEU A 244 -12.70 -7.64 33.20
N LYS A 245 -11.85 -8.60 32.85
CA LYS A 245 -11.42 -8.85 31.48
C LYS A 245 -12.54 -9.43 30.62
N ASN A 246 -13.32 -10.37 31.15
CA ASN A 246 -14.48 -10.92 30.45
C ASN A 246 -15.53 -9.84 30.19
N LYS A 247 -15.80 -8.96 31.17
CA LYS A 247 -16.68 -7.81 30.98
C LYS A 247 -16.18 -6.89 29.87
N TYR A 248 -14.90 -6.52 29.90
CA TYR A 248 -14.28 -5.70 28.85
C TYR A 248 -14.35 -6.35 27.45
N TYR A 249 -14.10 -7.66 27.35
CA TYR A 249 -14.19 -8.37 26.07
C TYR A 249 -15.64 -8.45 25.58
N GLN A 250 -16.60 -8.62 26.49
CA GLN A 250 -18.02 -8.61 26.15
C GLN A 250 -18.44 -7.23 25.61
N GLU A 251 -18.12 -6.15 26.31
CA GLU A 251 -18.44 -4.78 25.87
C GLU A 251 -17.86 -4.49 24.48
N LYS A 252 -16.61 -4.89 24.23
CA LYS A 252 -15.99 -4.75 22.90
C LYS A 252 -16.67 -5.59 21.83
N TYR A 253 -17.07 -6.81 22.17
CA TYR A 253 -17.78 -7.69 21.26
C TYR A 253 -19.16 -7.12 20.92
N ASP A 254 -19.89 -6.58 21.89
CA ASP A 254 -21.21 -5.99 21.68
C ASP A 254 -21.13 -4.75 20.77
N LEU A 255 -20.13 -3.88 20.97
CA LEU A 255 -19.86 -2.74 20.09
C LEU A 255 -19.54 -3.19 18.65
N TRP A 256 -18.67 -4.19 18.52
CA TRP A 256 -18.32 -4.76 17.21
C TRP A 256 -19.55 -5.40 16.53
N LEU A 257 -20.39 -6.10 17.30
CA LEU A 257 -21.59 -6.74 16.78
C LEU A 257 -22.63 -5.71 16.30
N ASP A 258 -22.81 -4.61 17.03
CA ASP A 258 -23.65 -3.49 16.62
C ASP A 258 -23.14 -2.86 15.30
N GLU A 259 -21.84 -2.63 15.17
CA GLU A 259 -21.21 -2.12 13.95
C GLU A 259 -21.39 -3.08 12.76
N MET A 260 -21.17 -4.38 12.97
CA MET A 260 -21.37 -5.40 11.94
C MET A 260 -22.84 -5.52 11.54
N ASN A 261 -23.78 -5.38 12.48
CA ASN A 261 -25.21 -5.40 12.16
C ASN A 261 -25.62 -4.18 11.33
N LYS A 262 -25.08 -2.99 11.63
CA LYS A 262 -25.27 -1.78 10.81
C LYS A 262 -24.70 -1.96 9.40
N LEU A 263 -23.55 -2.63 9.26
CA LEU A 263 -22.95 -2.94 7.97
C LEU A 263 -23.76 -3.97 7.16
N LEU A 264 -24.29 -5.00 7.82
CA LEU A 264 -25.01 -6.09 7.17
C LEU A 264 -26.44 -5.71 6.80
N ASN A 265 -27.08 -4.84 7.60
CA ASN A 265 -28.43 -4.34 7.37
C ASN A 265 -28.45 -2.80 7.48
N PRO A 266 -27.78 -2.10 6.55
CA PRO A 266 -27.65 -0.65 6.62
C PRO A 266 -28.99 0.03 6.26
N ASN A 267 -29.27 1.15 6.91
CA ASN A 267 -30.31 2.06 6.45
C ASN A 267 -29.77 2.97 5.34
N CYS A 268 -30.65 3.68 4.62
CA CYS A 268 -30.22 4.55 3.52
C CYS A 268 -29.17 5.57 3.94
N LYS A 269 -29.32 6.17 5.13
CA LYS A 269 -28.37 7.17 5.63
C LYS A 269 -26.96 6.60 5.82
N TYR A 270 -26.85 5.40 6.37
CA TYR A 270 -25.55 4.74 6.53
C TYR A 270 -24.88 4.47 5.19
N ILE A 271 -25.66 4.05 4.18
CA ILE A 271 -25.15 3.84 2.81
C ILE A 271 -24.68 5.17 2.22
N ASP A 272 -25.47 6.23 2.42
CA ASP A 272 -25.19 7.59 1.93
C ASP A 272 -23.85 8.11 2.49
N ASP A 273 -23.73 8.18 3.83
CA ASP A 273 -22.52 8.63 4.53
C ASP A 273 -21.29 7.81 4.08
N ARG A 274 -21.44 6.49 3.95
CA ARG A 274 -20.35 5.59 3.55
C ARG A 274 -19.94 5.78 2.09
N LEU A 275 -20.89 6.00 1.18
CA LEU A 275 -20.60 6.26 -0.23
C LEU A 275 -19.91 7.62 -0.40
N GLU A 276 -20.32 8.63 0.36
CA GLU A 276 -19.67 9.94 0.37
C GLU A 276 -18.19 9.82 0.78
N ASP A 277 -17.91 9.12 1.88
CA ASP A 277 -16.54 8.84 2.32
C ASP A 277 -15.74 8.10 1.24
N LEU A 278 -16.31 7.02 0.67
CA LEU A 278 -15.64 6.22 -0.35
C LEU A 278 -15.36 7.04 -1.62
N PHE A 279 -16.32 7.83 -2.11
CA PHE A 279 -16.12 8.64 -3.31
C PHE A 279 -15.11 9.78 -3.09
N ASN A 280 -15.06 10.37 -1.89
CA ASN A 280 -14.08 11.40 -1.51
C ASN A 280 -12.64 10.86 -1.40
N GLU A 281 -12.45 9.59 -1.04
CA GLU A 281 -11.14 8.97 -0.93
C GLU A 281 -10.52 8.57 -2.28
N ILE A 282 -11.33 8.45 -3.33
CA ILE A 282 -10.89 7.99 -4.65
C ILE A 282 -9.92 8.98 -5.28
N LYS A 283 -8.85 8.45 -5.87
CA LYS A 283 -7.91 9.20 -6.71
C LYS A 283 -7.95 8.66 -8.13
N LEU A 284 -8.85 9.22 -8.94
CA LEU A 284 -8.87 8.93 -10.36
C LEU A 284 -7.66 9.58 -11.06
N PRO A 285 -7.15 8.98 -12.16
CA PRO A 285 -6.08 9.55 -12.97
C PRO A 285 -6.48 10.78 -13.78
N ILE A 286 -7.76 11.15 -13.73
CA ILE A 286 -8.37 12.24 -14.47
C ILE A 286 -9.48 12.84 -13.61
N ASP A 287 -9.72 14.13 -13.79
CA ASP A 287 -10.70 14.87 -13.01
C ASP A 287 -12.11 14.45 -13.42
N CYS A 288 -12.88 13.97 -12.43
CA CYS A 288 -14.29 13.62 -12.56
C CYS A 288 -14.96 13.95 -11.23
N SER A 289 -16.20 14.44 -11.28
CA SER A 289 -17.04 14.57 -10.10
C SER A 289 -18.15 13.52 -10.13
N ILE A 290 -18.51 13.01 -8.95
CA ILE A 290 -19.49 11.95 -8.80
C ILE A 290 -20.53 12.43 -7.80
N SER A 291 -21.79 12.50 -8.22
CA SER A 291 -22.93 12.67 -7.33
C SER A 291 -23.79 11.42 -7.37
N PHE A 292 -24.48 11.12 -6.26
CA PHE A 292 -25.28 9.91 -6.17
C PHE A 292 -26.54 10.12 -5.34
N GLN A 293 -27.48 9.19 -5.48
CA GLN A 293 -28.70 9.14 -4.69
C GLN A 293 -29.02 7.69 -4.32
N VAL A 294 -29.26 7.45 -3.04
CA VAL A 294 -29.72 6.15 -2.51
C VAL A 294 -31.24 6.06 -2.64
N ARG A 295 -31.75 5.03 -3.34
CA ARG A 295 -33.17 4.77 -3.54
C ARG A 295 -33.60 3.38 -3.06
N GLU A 296 -34.91 3.14 -3.10
CA GLU A 296 -35.53 1.84 -2.81
C GLU A 296 -35.05 1.19 -1.49
N GLN A 297 -35.00 1.98 -0.41
CA GLN A 297 -34.54 1.50 0.90
C GLN A 297 -33.10 0.93 0.86
N GLY A 298 -32.21 1.49 0.03
CA GLY A 298 -30.81 1.07 -0.05
C GLY A 298 -30.55 -0.09 -1.01
N LYS A 299 -31.48 -0.40 -1.91
CA LYS A 299 -31.35 -1.45 -2.93
C LYS A 299 -30.83 -0.93 -4.27
N GLN A 300 -31.05 0.35 -4.55
CA GLN A 300 -30.70 0.97 -5.82
C GLN A 300 -29.89 2.25 -5.57
N ILE A 301 -28.81 2.43 -6.32
CA ILE A 301 -28.01 3.66 -6.31
C ILE A 301 -28.07 4.28 -7.70
N LEU A 302 -28.46 5.54 -7.78
CA LEU A 302 -28.30 6.35 -8.99
C LEU A 302 -27.04 7.18 -8.85
N THR A 303 -26.25 7.22 -9.90
CA THR A 303 -24.97 7.93 -9.91
C THR A 303 -24.87 8.77 -11.16
N ASP A 304 -24.58 10.06 -10.98
CA ASP A 304 -24.25 10.99 -12.04
C ASP A 304 -22.75 11.25 -12.01
N VAL A 305 -22.10 11.12 -13.16
CA VAL A 305 -20.66 11.29 -13.30
C VAL A 305 -20.39 12.41 -14.29
N ASP A 306 -19.78 13.48 -13.80
CA ASP A 306 -19.19 14.53 -14.62
C ASP A 306 -17.94 13.97 -15.30
N LEU A 307 -18.04 13.77 -16.60
CA LEU A 307 -17.01 13.11 -17.38
C LEU A 307 -15.88 14.09 -17.73
N PRO A 308 -14.64 13.58 -17.85
CA PRO A 308 -13.53 14.42 -18.22
C PRO A 308 -13.68 14.97 -19.64
N GLU A 309 -12.99 16.05 -19.96
CA GLU A 309 -12.95 16.58 -21.31
C GLU A 309 -12.07 15.71 -22.22
N ILE A 310 -12.40 15.62 -23.51
CA ILE A 310 -11.62 14.82 -24.47
C ILE A 310 -10.23 15.43 -24.71
N GLU A 311 -10.09 16.73 -24.44
CA GLU A 311 -8.87 17.53 -24.54
C GLU A 311 -7.80 17.09 -23.54
N ASP A 312 -8.18 16.54 -22.38
CA ASP A 312 -7.27 16.07 -21.34
C ASP A 312 -6.57 14.75 -21.68
N PHE A 313 -7.02 14.09 -22.76
CA PHE A 313 -6.52 12.80 -23.18
C PHE A 313 -5.22 12.90 -23.98
N PRO A 314 -4.29 11.94 -23.81
CA PRO A 314 -3.03 11.96 -24.53
C PRO A 314 -3.21 11.91 -26.05
N ASN A 315 -2.58 12.89 -26.72
CA ASN A 315 -2.65 13.05 -28.17
C ASN A 315 -1.59 12.26 -28.94
N LYS A 316 -0.55 11.77 -28.27
CA LYS A 316 0.56 11.03 -28.88
C LYS A 316 0.45 9.53 -28.57
N LYS A 317 1.02 8.70 -29.45
CA LYS A 317 1.25 7.27 -29.23
C LYS A 317 2.65 6.90 -29.70
N ALA A 318 3.29 5.98 -28.99
CA ALA A 318 4.58 5.42 -29.37
C ALA A 318 4.42 3.96 -29.82
N LYS A 319 5.12 3.58 -30.89
CA LYS A 319 5.24 2.19 -31.35
C LYS A 319 6.70 1.85 -31.63
N GLN A 320 7.11 0.62 -31.32
CA GLN A 320 8.41 0.09 -31.71
C GLN A 320 8.35 -0.44 -33.15
N LEU A 321 9.27 0.02 -34.00
CA LEU A 321 9.42 -0.45 -35.38
C LEU A 321 10.18 -1.79 -35.42
N SER A 322 10.09 -2.53 -36.52
CA SER A 322 10.88 -3.75 -36.75
C SER A 322 12.40 -3.52 -36.65
N SER A 323 12.85 -2.30 -36.89
CA SER A 323 14.25 -1.87 -36.70
C SER A 323 14.65 -1.61 -35.24
N GLY A 324 13.73 -1.76 -34.28
CA GLY A 324 13.91 -1.47 -32.86
C GLY A 324 13.75 0.00 -32.47
N LYS A 325 13.73 0.94 -33.44
CA LYS A 325 13.51 2.37 -33.21
C LYS A 325 12.09 2.66 -32.71
N ILE A 326 11.92 3.74 -31.95
CA ILE A 326 10.62 4.20 -31.48
C ILE A 326 10.06 5.24 -32.45
N SER A 327 8.83 5.01 -32.93
CA SER A 327 8.06 5.99 -33.71
C SER A 327 7.01 6.61 -32.80
N ILE A 328 7.12 7.91 -32.57
CA ILE A 328 6.10 8.73 -31.90
C ILE A 328 5.27 9.40 -32.98
N LYS A 329 3.94 9.29 -32.90
CA LYS A 329 3.00 9.91 -33.84
C LYS A 329 1.78 10.44 -33.09
N GLU A 330 1.12 11.44 -33.67
CA GLU A 330 -0.19 11.85 -33.20
C GLU A 330 -1.24 10.76 -33.44
N LYS A 331 -2.19 10.65 -32.52
CA LYS A 331 -3.36 9.79 -32.65
C LYS A 331 -4.32 10.42 -33.65
N THR A 332 -4.92 9.57 -34.48
CA THR A 332 -6.04 10.00 -35.32
C THR A 332 -7.23 10.42 -34.44
N LEU A 333 -8.10 11.29 -34.95
CA LEU A 333 -9.28 11.74 -34.23
C LEU A 333 -10.17 10.57 -33.78
N LYS A 334 -10.31 9.54 -34.63
CA LYS A 334 -11.06 8.32 -34.30
C LYS A 334 -10.42 7.52 -33.16
N GLU A 335 -9.09 7.42 -33.12
CA GLU A 335 -8.39 6.76 -32.01
C GLU A 335 -8.57 7.53 -30.70
N LYS A 336 -8.47 8.86 -30.71
CA LYS A 336 -8.72 9.67 -29.51
C LYS A 336 -10.14 9.48 -28.98
N LYS A 337 -11.14 9.52 -29.86
CA LYS A 337 -12.55 9.30 -29.48
C LYS A 337 -12.79 7.89 -28.95
N LYS A 338 -12.14 6.88 -29.55
CA LYS A 338 -12.19 5.50 -29.03
C LYS A 338 -11.57 5.42 -27.64
N ASP A 339 -10.38 5.99 -27.45
CA ASP A 339 -9.68 5.97 -26.17
C ASP A 339 -10.52 6.65 -25.07
N TYR A 340 -11.06 7.83 -25.38
CA TYR A 340 -12.00 8.56 -24.53
C TYR A 340 -13.20 7.69 -24.16
N PHE A 341 -13.87 7.11 -25.16
CA PHE A 341 -15.04 6.27 -24.95
C PHE A 341 -14.73 5.05 -24.06
N THR A 342 -13.64 4.33 -24.31
CA THR A 342 -13.22 3.20 -23.47
C THR A 342 -12.92 3.63 -22.03
N SER A 343 -12.33 4.80 -21.84
CA SER A 343 -12.02 5.33 -20.52
C SER A 343 -13.26 5.72 -19.72
N ILE A 344 -14.22 6.42 -20.32
CA ILE A 344 -15.45 6.79 -19.59
C ILE A 344 -16.28 5.55 -19.21
N LEU A 345 -16.29 4.49 -20.03
CA LEU A 345 -16.91 3.21 -19.65
C LEU A 345 -16.11 2.47 -18.58
N SER A 346 -14.78 2.62 -18.56
CA SER A 346 -13.96 2.08 -17.48
C SER A 346 -14.26 2.78 -16.15
N ILE A 347 -14.50 4.10 -16.18
CA ILE A 347 -14.93 4.88 -15.02
C ILE A 347 -16.30 4.38 -14.55
N SER A 348 -17.27 4.15 -15.44
CA SER A 348 -18.59 3.68 -15.03
C SER A 348 -18.54 2.31 -14.33
N LEU A 349 -17.71 1.39 -14.82
CA LEU A 349 -17.50 0.09 -14.16
C LEU A 349 -16.85 0.26 -12.78
N TYR A 350 -15.86 1.15 -12.68
CA TYR A 350 -15.18 1.42 -11.41
C TYR A 350 -16.13 2.02 -10.37
N VAL A 351 -16.90 3.04 -10.74
CA VAL A 351 -17.94 3.66 -9.90
C VAL A 351 -18.96 2.62 -9.44
N ALA A 352 -19.46 1.78 -10.35
CA ALA A 352 -20.39 0.70 -9.98
C ALA A 352 -19.77 -0.29 -8.99
N SER A 353 -18.48 -0.63 -9.13
CA SER A 353 -17.79 -1.53 -8.20
C SER A 353 -17.72 -0.97 -6.78
N ILE A 354 -17.48 0.33 -6.65
CA ILE A 354 -17.46 1.03 -5.36
C ILE A 354 -18.85 0.99 -4.74
N ALA A 355 -19.87 1.36 -5.51
CA ALA A 355 -21.25 1.33 -5.05
C ALA A 355 -21.66 -0.06 -4.55
N PHE A 356 -21.39 -1.14 -5.31
CA PHE A 356 -21.71 -2.51 -4.89
C PHE A 356 -20.91 -3.02 -3.69
N SER A 357 -19.68 -2.54 -3.51
CA SER A 357 -18.84 -2.89 -2.35
C SER A 357 -19.22 -2.12 -1.07
N SER A 358 -19.97 -1.02 -1.21
CA SER A 358 -20.37 -0.20 -0.06
C SER A 358 -21.33 -0.93 0.88
N ALA A 359 -22.31 -1.68 0.35
CA ALA A 359 -23.33 -2.35 1.15
C ALA A 359 -23.88 -3.65 0.51
N PRO A 360 -24.24 -4.65 1.33
CA PRO A 360 -24.83 -5.91 0.86
C PRO A 360 -26.22 -5.76 0.25
N THR A 361 -26.99 -4.75 0.68
CA THR A 361 -28.40 -4.55 0.27
C THR A 361 -28.54 -4.02 -1.16
N ILE A 362 -27.48 -3.40 -1.69
CA ILE A 362 -27.49 -2.82 -3.03
C ILE A 362 -27.49 -3.93 -4.07
N ASN A 363 -28.54 -3.97 -4.87
CA ASN A 363 -28.77 -4.94 -5.94
C ASN A 363 -28.59 -4.34 -7.32
N GLU A 364 -28.74 -3.02 -7.43
CA GLU A 364 -28.68 -2.30 -8.70
C GLU A 364 -27.96 -0.96 -8.55
N VAL A 365 -27.12 -0.64 -9.53
CA VAL A 365 -26.45 0.65 -9.63
C VAL A 365 -26.63 1.18 -11.04
N ILE A 366 -27.19 2.38 -11.16
CA ILE A 366 -27.31 3.12 -12.40
C ILE A 366 -26.19 4.15 -12.43
N VAL A 367 -25.36 4.13 -13.47
CA VAL A 367 -24.30 5.11 -13.69
C VAL A 367 -24.59 5.86 -14.98
N SER A 368 -24.79 7.17 -14.85
CA SER A 368 -25.11 8.09 -15.93
C SER A 368 -23.98 9.11 -16.07
N GLY A 369 -23.34 9.14 -17.24
CA GLY A 369 -22.24 10.06 -17.51
C GLY A 369 -22.71 11.23 -18.36
N TYR A 370 -22.35 12.45 -17.97
CA TYR A 370 -22.65 13.66 -18.73
C TYR A 370 -21.39 14.46 -19.07
N THR A 371 -21.50 15.28 -20.11
CA THR A 371 -20.48 16.24 -20.55
C THR A 371 -21.11 17.61 -20.67
N GLN A 372 -20.37 18.65 -20.32
CA GLN A 372 -20.77 20.04 -20.51
C GLN A 372 -20.63 20.44 -21.98
N ARG A 373 -21.73 20.86 -22.61
CA ARG A 373 -21.73 21.23 -24.04
C ARG A 373 -22.38 22.58 -24.25
N LEU A 374 -21.81 23.37 -25.16
CA LEU A 374 -22.38 24.66 -25.55
C LEU A 374 -23.66 24.45 -26.37
N ASN A 375 -24.78 24.91 -25.84
CA ASN A 375 -26.02 25.06 -26.58
C ASN A 375 -25.88 26.28 -27.51
N LYS A 376 -25.66 26.03 -28.80
CA LYS A 376 -25.44 27.10 -29.80
C LYS A 376 -26.63 28.04 -29.97
N ALA A 377 -27.84 27.60 -29.63
CA ALA A 377 -29.04 28.42 -29.76
C ALA A 377 -29.18 29.44 -28.61
N LEU A 378 -28.78 29.04 -27.40
CA LEU A 378 -28.91 29.86 -26.19
C LEU A 378 -27.60 30.50 -25.74
N GLY A 379 -26.46 30.03 -26.25
CA GLY A 379 -25.12 30.45 -25.83
C GLY A 379 -24.73 29.94 -24.43
N THR A 380 -25.53 29.07 -23.81
CA THR A 380 -25.34 28.51 -22.48
C THR A 380 -24.60 27.17 -22.54
N VAL A 381 -23.84 26.84 -21.49
CA VAL A 381 -23.28 25.50 -21.31
C VAL A 381 -24.31 24.68 -20.53
N GLU A 382 -24.66 23.51 -21.06
CA GLU A 382 -25.65 22.61 -20.48
C GLU A 382 -25.05 21.21 -20.30
N ASP A 383 -25.46 20.54 -19.23
CA ASP A 383 -25.09 19.15 -18.97
C ASP A 383 -25.85 18.22 -19.92
N GLN A 384 -25.10 17.50 -20.75
CA GLN A 384 -25.66 16.55 -21.71
C GLN A 384 -25.17 15.15 -21.39
N TYR A 385 -26.11 14.30 -20.97
CA TYR A 385 -25.86 12.88 -20.74
C TYR A 385 -25.50 12.17 -22.04
N VAL A 386 -24.44 11.37 -22.01
CA VAL A 386 -23.92 10.64 -23.18
C VAL A 386 -24.07 9.13 -23.03
N TYR A 387 -24.17 8.62 -21.81
CA TYR A 387 -24.52 7.24 -21.53
C TYR A 387 -25.28 7.12 -20.21
N SER A 388 -26.06 6.05 -20.07
CA SER A 388 -26.61 5.61 -18.79
C SER A 388 -26.67 4.09 -18.77
N ILE A 389 -26.05 3.46 -17.78
CA ILE A 389 -25.90 2.01 -17.70
C ILE A 389 -26.46 1.52 -16.37
N LYS A 390 -27.34 0.52 -16.44
CA LYS A 390 -27.98 -0.12 -15.29
C LYS A 390 -27.29 -1.46 -15.02
N PHE A 391 -26.43 -1.46 -14.02
CA PHE A 391 -25.71 -2.64 -13.56
C PHE A 391 -26.52 -3.39 -12.52
N ASP A 392 -26.73 -4.69 -12.70
CA ASP A 392 -27.25 -5.57 -11.66
C ASP A 392 -26.10 -6.32 -10.96
N LYS A 393 -26.25 -6.50 -9.64
CA LYS A 393 -25.25 -7.15 -8.78
C LYS A 393 -24.89 -8.57 -9.24
N GLY A 394 -25.88 -9.31 -9.73
CA GLY A 394 -25.75 -10.73 -10.07
C GLY A 394 -24.88 -10.94 -11.31
N GLN A 395 -25.06 -10.16 -12.36
CA GLN A 395 -24.21 -10.17 -13.55
C GLN A 395 -22.87 -9.51 -13.26
N PHE A 396 -22.85 -8.39 -12.53
CA PHE A 396 -21.62 -7.66 -12.21
C PHE A 396 -20.61 -8.52 -11.44
N SER A 397 -21.08 -9.35 -10.48
CA SER A 397 -20.23 -10.26 -9.70
C SER A 397 -19.51 -11.34 -10.52
N LYS A 398 -19.95 -11.59 -11.76
CA LYS A 398 -19.35 -12.58 -12.66
C LYS A 398 -18.24 -12.01 -13.53
N ILE A 399 -18.04 -10.69 -13.51
CA ILE A 399 -17.05 -10.01 -14.36
C ILE A 399 -15.64 -10.30 -13.83
N ASN A 400 -14.76 -10.74 -14.73
CA ASN A 400 -13.33 -10.78 -14.45
C ASN A 400 -12.64 -9.52 -15.00
N PHE A 401 -12.51 -8.48 -14.17
CA PHE A 401 -11.96 -7.17 -14.55
C PHE A 401 -10.52 -7.22 -15.09
N SER A 402 -9.77 -8.29 -14.89
CA SER A 402 -8.41 -8.41 -15.43
C SER A 402 -8.37 -8.51 -16.95
N ASN A 403 -9.42 -9.08 -17.56
CA ASN A 403 -9.42 -9.58 -18.94
C ASN A 403 -10.60 -9.07 -19.79
N ILE A 404 -11.28 -8.02 -19.36
CA ILE A 404 -12.43 -7.48 -20.08
C ILE A 404 -12.07 -6.36 -21.05
N ASP A 405 -12.93 -6.16 -22.05
CA ASP A 405 -13.03 -4.89 -22.79
C ASP A 405 -14.30 -4.17 -22.31
N PRO A 406 -14.18 -2.97 -21.70
CA PRO A 406 -15.33 -2.18 -21.24
C PRO A 406 -16.43 -1.99 -22.29
N ILE A 407 -16.05 -1.82 -23.57
CA ILE A 407 -17.02 -1.61 -24.66
C ILE A 407 -17.88 -2.85 -24.88
N GLU A 408 -17.29 -4.04 -24.78
CA GLU A 408 -18.03 -5.31 -24.89
C GLU A 408 -18.77 -5.64 -23.60
N THR A 409 -18.19 -5.30 -22.44
CA THR A 409 -18.79 -5.56 -21.13
C THR A 409 -20.11 -4.84 -20.95
N ILE A 410 -20.22 -3.56 -21.35
CA ILE A 410 -21.47 -2.81 -21.16
C ILE A 410 -22.65 -3.39 -21.95
N LYS A 411 -22.39 -4.16 -23.02
CA LYS A 411 -23.45 -4.77 -23.84
C LYS A 411 -24.22 -5.88 -23.11
N TYR A 412 -23.65 -6.44 -22.05
CA TYR A 412 -24.33 -7.42 -21.20
C TYR A 412 -25.36 -6.77 -20.28
N PHE A 413 -25.23 -5.47 -20.04
CA PHE A 413 -26.10 -4.71 -19.15
C PHE A 413 -27.15 -3.93 -19.94
N ASN A 414 -28.26 -3.59 -19.28
CA ASN A 414 -29.21 -2.66 -19.85
C ASN A 414 -28.57 -1.25 -19.89
N HIS A 415 -28.50 -0.65 -21.07
CA HIS A 415 -27.81 0.62 -21.27
C HIS A 415 -28.53 1.50 -22.30
N LYS A 416 -28.42 2.81 -22.11
CA LYS A 416 -28.76 3.85 -23.07
C LYS A 416 -27.49 4.50 -23.56
N LEU A 417 -27.21 4.36 -24.86
CA LEU A 417 -26.03 4.90 -25.52
C LEU A 417 -26.34 5.09 -27.00
N ASP A 418 -26.15 6.29 -27.54
CA ASP A 418 -26.20 6.54 -28.98
C ASP A 418 -24.81 6.99 -29.45
N ILE A 419 -24.14 6.09 -30.16
CA ILE A 419 -22.75 6.25 -30.61
C ILE A 419 -22.60 5.94 -32.11
N THR A 420 -21.84 6.77 -32.81
CA THR A 420 -21.53 6.54 -34.24
C THR A 420 -20.36 5.57 -34.43
N LYS A 421 -20.16 5.06 -35.66
CA LYS A 421 -18.97 4.27 -36.03
C LYS A 421 -17.64 5.03 -35.88
N SER A 422 -17.70 6.36 -35.74
CA SER A 422 -16.58 7.25 -35.50
C SER A 422 -16.38 7.60 -34.02
N PHE A 423 -17.15 6.96 -33.12
CA PHE A 423 -17.17 7.20 -31.67
C PHE A 423 -17.66 8.60 -31.28
N ASP A 424 -18.57 9.19 -32.06
CA ASP A 424 -19.29 10.39 -31.65
C ASP A 424 -20.43 10.01 -30.72
N LEU A 425 -20.43 10.59 -29.51
CA LEU A 425 -21.44 10.37 -28.48
C LEU A 425 -22.55 11.42 -28.59
N LYS A 426 -23.77 10.96 -28.86
CA LYS A 426 -24.96 11.82 -28.86
C LYS A 426 -25.61 11.86 -27.48
N THR A 427 -26.42 12.89 -27.31
CA THR A 427 -27.16 13.12 -26.07
C THR A 427 -28.27 12.09 -25.91
N ILE A 428 -28.42 11.58 -24.68
CA ILE A 428 -29.45 10.62 -24.29
C ILE A 428 -30.23 11.12 -23.09
N VAL A 429 -31.39 10.53 -22.83
CA VAL A 429 -32.13 10.70 -21.57
C VAL A 429 -31.74 9.56 -20.63
N PRO A 430 -31.16 9.82 -19.44
CA PRO A 430 -30.68 8.78 -18.55
C PRO A 430 -31.81 7.88 -18.02
N PHE A 431 -31.47 6.77 -17.36
CA PHE A 431 -32.46 6.03 -16.57
C PHE A 431 -32.84 6.83 -15.32
N GLU A 432 -34.10 6.70 -14.91
CA GLU A 432 -34.66 7.32 -13.71
C GLU A 432 -34.71 6.34 -12.54
#